data_AF-A0AA40VT75-F1
#
_entry.id   AF-A0AA40VT75-F1
#
_cell.length_a   1.000
_cell.length_b   1.000
_cell.length_c   1.000
_cell.angle_alpha   90.00
_cell.angle_beta   90.00
_cell.angle_gamma   90.00
#
_symmetry.space_group_name_H-M   'P 1'
#
loop_
_entity.id
_entity.type
_entity.pdbx_description
1 polymer ?
#
loop_
_entity_poly.entity_id
_entity_poly.type
_entity_poly.pdbx_seq_one_letter_code
_entity_poly.pdbx_strand_id
1 'polypeptide(L)'
;MTTYTYDINGNKTSEIFDKNSDGIPDESYTYTYDTNNNQTSESRDSNGDGIFEYVYTATYNANGKQASFSYDDNNDSIVDRISIYTYDANGQVTSYSDDKNGDGMVDEVTTYTYNANGQRIS
;
A
#
# COMPACT_ATOMS: atom_id res chain seq x y z
N MET A 1 4.79 -10.66 23.65
CA MET A 1 3.98 -9.44 23.82
C MET A 1 3.70 -8.81 22.46
N THR A 2 2.51 -8.22 22.27
CA THR A 2 2.18 -7.42 21.08
C THR A 2 1.69 -6.05 21.52
N THR A 3 2.21 -5.00 20.89
CA THR A 3 1.88 -3.60 21.22
C THR A 3 1.35 -2.89 19.99
N TYR A 4 0.29 -2.10 20.16
CA TYR A 4 -0.33 -1.30 19.10
C TYR A 4 -0.36 0.17 19.50
N THR A 5 -0.12 1.06 18.54
CA THR A 5 -0.39 2.48 18.70
C THR A 5 -1.41 2.94 17.68
N TYR A 6 -2.15 4.00 18.00
CA TYR A 6 -3.20 4.54 17.16
C TYR A 6 -3.12 6.07 17.12
N ASP A 7 -3.52 6.66 16.00
CA ASP A 7 -3.72 8.11 15.89
C ASP A 7 -5.06 8.56 16.53
N ILE A 8 -5.35 9.86 16.45
CA ILE A 8 -6.58 10.46 16.99
C ILE A 8 -7.86 10.01 16.27
N ASN A 9 -7.74 9.52 15.04
CA ASN A 9 -8.85 9.02 14.23
C ASN A 9 -9.08 7.52 14.46
N GLY A 10 -8.22 6.86 15.26
CA GLY A 10 -8.30 5.44 15.55
C GLY A 10 -7.62 4.55 14.50
N ASN A 11 -6.82 5.13 13.60
CA ASN A 11 -6.02 4.33 12.66
C ASN A 11 -4.78 3.80 13.37
N LYS A 12 -4.41 2.53 13.10
CA LYS A 12 -3.25 1.88 13.72
C LYS A 12 -1.96 2.48 13.14
N THR A 13 -1.15 3.16 13.95
CA THR A 13 0.10 3.79 13.50
C THR A 13 1.34 2.92 13.67
N SER A 14 1.30 1.94 14.58
CA SER A 14 2.36 0.94 14.70
C SER A 14 1.86 -0.37 15.29
N GLU A 15 2.61 -1.43 14.99
CA GLU A 15 2.45 -2.76 15.56
C GLU A 15 3.84 -3.33 15.86
N ILE A 16 4.03 -3.82 17.08
CA ILE A 16 5.32 -4.37 17.54
C ILE A 16 5.06 -5.77 18.09
N PHE A 17 5.88 -6.72 17.64
CA PHE A 17 5.91 -8.09 18.15
C PHE A 17 7.20 -8.33 18.90
N ASP A 18 7.07 -8.69 20.17
CA ASP A 18 8.15 -9.19 21.02
C ASP A 18 7.77 -10.64 21.40
N LYS A 19 8.12 -11.58 20.53
CA LYS A 19 7.71 -13.00 20.60
C LYS A 19 8.34 -13.68 21.81
N ASN A 20 9.54 -13.27 22.21
CA ASN A 20 10.27 -13.87 23.34
C ASN A 20 10.02 -13.16 24.69
N SER A 21 9.36 -11.98 24.67
CA SER A 21 9.04 -11.13 25.82
C SER A 21 10.26 -10.61 26.59
N ASP A 22 11.37 -10.32 25.91
CA ASP A 22 12.60 -9.74 26.46
C ASP A 22 12.62 -8.20 26.45
N GLY A 23 11.59 -7.57 25.87
CA GLY A 23 11.45 -6.13 25.73
C GLY A 23 12.07 -5.54 24.46
N ILE A 24 12.66 -6.37 23.59
CA ILE A 24 13.21 -6.01 22.29
C ILE A 24 12.22 -6.48 21.21
N PRO A 25 11.83 -5.62 20.25
CA PRO A 25 11.04 -6.06 19.11
C PRO A 25 11.74 -7.15 18.29
N ASP A 26 11.05 -8.25 18.01
CA ASP A 26 11.46 -9.24 17.00
C ASP A 26 10.96 -8.86 15.59
N GLU A 27 9.92 -8.03 15.53
CA GLU A 27 9.29 -7.57 14.29
C GLU A 27 8.47 -6.30 14.58
N SER A 28 8.51 -5.32 13.68
CA SER A 28 7.75 -4.08 13.82
C SER A 28 7.20 -3.55 12.50
N TYR A 29 6.09 -2.83 12.61
CA TYR A 29 5.39 -2.20 11.50
C TYR A 29 5.05 -0.75 11.84
N THR A 30 5.11 0.13 10.85
CA THR A 30 4.59 1.49 10.93
C THR A 30 3.67 1.80 9.77
N TYR A 31 2.65 2.62 10.03
CA TYR A 31 1.63 2.97 9.04
C TYR A 31 1.38 4.47 9.05
N THR A 32 1.12 5.04 7.88
CA THR A 32 0.69 6.43 7.73
C THR A 32 -0.64 6.51 6.98
N TYR A 33 -1.38 7.59 7.21
CA TYR A 33 -2.70 7.81 6.65
C TYR A 33 -2.88 9.23 6.15
N ASP A 34 -3.69 9.41 5.10
CA ASP A 34 -4.15 10.72 4.67
C ASP A 34 -5.28 11.27 5.57
N THR A 35 -5.74 12.48 5.30
CA THR A 35 -6.82 13.14 6.06
C THR A 35 -8.18 12.45 5.95
N ASN A 36 -8.33 11.53 5.00
CA ASN A 36 -9.54 10.74 4.78
C ASN A 36 -9.44 9.33 5.38
N ASN A 37 -8.40 9.06 6.18
CA ASN A 37 -8.09 7.75 6.78
C ASN A 37 -7.71 6.65 5.77
N ASN A 38 -7.24 7.02 4.58
CA ASN A 38 -6.67 6.05 3.64
C ASN A 38 -5.20 5.81 3.99
N GLN A 39 -4.77 4.54 4.06
CA GLN A 39 -3.38 4.19 4.37
C GLN A 39 -2.44 4.61 3.22
N THR A 40 -1.54 5.55 3.48
CA THR A 40 -0.58 6.06 2.49
C THR A 40 0.75 5.33 2.49
N SER A 41 1.12 4.68 3.61
CA SER A 41 2.32 3.84 3.65
C SER A 41 2.22 2.73 4.70
N GLU A 42 3.04 1.70 4.49
CA GLU A 42 3.41 0.70 5.47
C GLU A 42 4.92 0.45 5.38
N SER A 43 5.61 0.37 6.51
CA SER A 43 7.01 -0.05 6.57
C SER A 43 7.16 -1.19 7.57
N ARG A 44 7.97 -2.19 7.24
CA ARG A 44 8.13 -3.43 8.01
C ARG A 44 9.59 -3.75 8.29
N ASP A 45 9.88 -4.02 9.56
CA ASP A 45 11.14 -4.54 10.09
C ASP A 45 10.82 -5.96 10.52
N SER A 46 11.26 -6.92 9.74
CA SER A 46 10.92 -8.34 9.88
C SER A 46 11.91 -9.09 10.77
N ASN A 47 13.05 -8.46 11.09
CA ASN A 47 14.18 -9.12 11.76
C ASN A 47 14.47 -8.54 13.16
N GLY A 48 13.86 -7.40 13.53
CA GLY A 48 13.97 -6.75 14.83
C GLY A 48 15.24 -5.92 15.03
N ASP A 49 15.98 -5.60 13.97
CA ASP A 49 17.22 -4.81 14.04
C ASP A 49 16.98 -3.29 14.06
N GLY A 50 15.72 -2.86 13.91
CA GLY A 50 15.31 -1.46 13.91
C GLY A 50 15.43 -0.77 12.54
N ILE A 51 15.74 -1.51 11.48
CA ILE A 51 15.77 -1.06 10.09
C ILE A 51 14.60 -1.71 9.35
N PHE A 52 13.82 -0.92 8.63
CA PHE A 52 12.75 -1.47 7.79
C PHE A 52 13.36 -2.10 6.52
N GLU A 53 12.95 -3.32 6.16
CA GLU A 53 13.34 -3.96 4.89
C GLU A 53 12.32 -3.77 3.79
N TYR A 54 11.08 -3.41 4.13
CA TYR A 54 9.99 -3.32 3.17
C TYR A 54 9.24 -2.02 3.34
N VAL A 55 8.89 -1.41 2.21
CA VAL A 55 8.03 -0.23 2.15
C VAL A 55 6.95 -0.44 1.09
N TYR A 56 5.70 -0.28 1.52
CA TYR A 56 4.55 -0.10 0.65
C TYR A 56 4.14 1.37 0.68
N THR A 57 3.82 1.93 -0.49
CA THR A 57 3.20 3.25 -0.58
C THR A 57 1.95 3.21 -1.44
N ALA A 58 0.97 4.06 -1.12
CA ALA A 58 -0.25 4.19 -1.89
C ALA A 58 -0.66 5.65 -2.05
N THR A 59 -1.27 5.96 -3.19
CA THR A 59 -1.86 7.27 -3.45
C THR A 59 -3.34 7.12 -3.72
N TYR A 60 -4.10 8.19 -3.47
CA TYR A 60 -5.54 8.21 -3.63
C TYR A 60 -5.96 9.43 -4.44
N ASN A 61 -6.97 9.27 -5.30
CA ASN A 61 -7.56 10.37 -6.03
C ASN A 61 -8.49 11.20 -5.13
N ALA A 62 -8.99 12.32 -5.65
CA ALA A 62 -9.87 13.24 -4.91
C ALA A 62 -11.18 12.61 -4.38
N ASN A 63 -11.58 11.45 -4.92
CA ASN A 63 -12.75 10.69 -4.47
C ASN A 63 -12.38 9.59 -3.45
N GLY A 64 -11.14 9.57 -2.95
CA GLY A 64 -10.66 8.58 -1.99
C GLY A 64 -10.43 7.18 -2.60
N LYS A 65 -10.37 7.04 -3.92
CA LYS A 65 -10.05 5.75 -4.57
C LYS A 65 -8.56 5.65 -4.83
N GLN A 66 -7.98 4.49 -4.56
CA GLN A 66 -6.55 4.24 -4.72
C GLN A 66 -6.11 4.45 -6.18
N ALA A 67 -5.30 5.47 -6.44
CA ALA A 67 -4.83 5.79 -7.78
C ALA A 67 -3.58 4.98 -8.15
N SER A 68 -2.70 4.69 -7.19
CA SER A 68 -1.53 3.85 -7.38
C SER A 68 -1.10 3.19 -6.08
N PHE A 69 -0.27 2.16 -6.20
CA PHE A 69 0.55 1.65 -5.11
C PHE A 69 1.89 1.13 -5.62
N SER A 70 2.88 1.09 -4.74
CA SER A 70 4.19 0.56 -5.03
C SER A 70 4.76 -0.25 -3.87
N TYR A 71 5.72 -1.11 -4.21
CA TYR A 71 6.53 -1.88 -3.29
C TYR A 71 8.00 -1.55 -3.51
N ASP A 72 8.71 -1.42 -2.41
CA ASP A 72 10.17 -1.46 -2.28
C ASP A 72 10.44 -2.58 -1.27
N ASP A 73 10.74 -3.77 -1.78
CA ASP A 73 10.82 -5.03 -1.03
C ASP A 73 12.13 -5.19 -0.26
N ASN A 74 13.10 -4.31 -0.52
CA ASN A 74 14.41 -4.32 0.12
C ASN A 74 14.78 -2.97 0.81
N ASN A 75 13.89 -1.97 0.73
CA ASN A 75 14.03 -0.61 1.23
C ASN A 75 15.32 0.09 0.76
N ASP A 76 15.73 -0.14 -0.49
CA ASP A 76 16.87 0.52 -1.12
C ASP A 76 16.50 1.86 -1.78
N SER A 77 15.25 2.30 -1.60
CA SER A 77 14.65 3.50 -2.21
C SER A 77 14.42 3.39 -3.72
N ILE A 78 14.52 2.18 -4.28
CA ILE A 78 14.13 1.86 -5.65
C ILE A 78 12.84 1.05 -5.57
N VAL A 79 11.84 1.46 -6.36
CA VAL A 79 10.57 0.75 -6.43
C VAL A 79 10.78 -0.52 -7.23
N ASP A 80 10.48 -1.68 -6.63
CA ASP A 80 10.55 -3.00 -7.28
C ASP A 80 9.30 -3.28 -8.12
N ARG A 81 8.16 -2.68 -7.75
CA ARG A 81 6.89 -2.83 -8.46
C ARG A 81 5.99 -1.64 -8.25
N ILE A 82 5.32 -1.19 -9.31
CA ILE A 82 4.29 -0.16 -9.23
C ILE A 82 3.06 -0.55 -10.03
N SER A 83 1.89 -0.34 -9.44
CA SER A 83 0.61 -0.54 -10.11
C SER A 83 -0.24 0.73 -10.06
N ILE A 84 -0.99 0.98 -11.13
CA ILE A 84 -1.78 2.21 -11.32
C ILE A 84 -3.20 1.84 -11.75
N TYR A 85 -4.19 2.52 -11.17
CA TYR A 85 -5.59 2.42 -11.53
C TYR A 85 -6.07 3.70 -12.22
N THR A 86 -6.83 3.55 -13.30
CA THR A 86 -7.60 4.65 -13.88
C THR A 86 -9.08 4.44 -13.66
N TYR A 87 -9.83 5.54 -13.58
CA TYR A 87 -11.25 5.52 -13.27
C TYR A 87 -12.07 6.33 -14.28
N ASP A 88 -13.31 5.93 -14.51
CA ASP A 88 -14.30 6.76 -15.21
C ASP A 88 -14.94 7.79 -14.26
N ALA A 89 -15.83 8.62 -14.81
CA ALA A 89 -16.56 9.65 -14.05
C ALA A 89 -17.52 9.08 -12.98
N ASN A 90 -17.95 7.82 -13.12
CA ASN A 90 -18.73 7.10 -12.11
C ASN A 90 -17.81 6.45 -11.05
N GLY A 91 -16.50 6.56 -11.23
CA GLY A 91 -15.48 5.98 -10.38
C GLY A 91 -15.31 4.47 -10.55
N GLN A 92 -15.74 3.89 -11.67
CA GLN A 92 -15.44 2.50 -12.00
C GLN A 92 -14.03 2.41 -12.56
N VAL A 93 -13.29 1.34 -12.24
CA VAL A 93 -11.91 1.14 -12.72
C VAL A 93 -11.95 0.88 -14.23
N THR A 94 -11.36 1.74 -15.04
CA THR A 94 -11.29 1.57 -16.50
C THR A 94 -10.02 0.87 -16.96
N SER A 95 -8.95 0.93 -16.17
CA SER A 95 -7.74 0.17 -16.42
C SER A 95 -6.93 -0.06 -15.15
N TYR A 96 -6.13 -1.11 -15.19
CA TYR A 96 -5.08 -1.46 -14.24
C TYR A 96 -3.80 -1.69 -15.05
N SER A 97 -2.74 -0.99 -14.70
CA SER A 97 -1.40 -1.23 -15.25
C SER A 97 -0.44 -1.64 -14.16
N ASP A 98 0.50 -2.52 -14.49
CA ASP A 98 1.49 -3.08 -13.58
C ASP A 98 2.86 -3.07 -14.24
N ASP A 99 3.81 -2.39 -13.62
CA ASP A 99 5.26 -2.55 -13.86
C ASP A 99 5.75 -3.44 -12.71
N LYS A 100 6.00 -4.71 -13.01
CA LYS A 100 6.24 -5.77 -12.01
C LYS A 100 7.70 -5.88 -11.61
N ASN A 101 8.60 -5.25 -12.36
CA ASN A 101 10.04 -5.32 -12.14
C ASN A 101 10.66 -3.95 -11.82
N GLY A 102 9.86 -2.88 -11.79
CA GLY A 102 10.28 -1.55 -11.41
C GLY A 102 11.20 -0.88 -12.42
N ASP A 103 11.25 -1.37 -13.67
CA ASP A 103 12.15 -0.84 -14.69
C ASP A 103 11.62 0.44 -15.37
N GLY A 104 10.42 0.88 -14.98
CA GLY A 104 9.73 2.04 -15.51
C GLY A 104 8.94 1.76 -16.78
N MET A 105 8.90 0.51 -17.25
CA MET A 105 8.07 0.05 -18.36
C MET A 105 6.93 -0.82 -17.83
N VAL A 106 5.72 -0.55 -18.33
CA VAL A 106 4.55 -1.34 -17.96
C VAL A 106 4.63 -2.73 -18.59
N ASP A 107 4.57 -3.76 -17.74
CA ASP A 107 4.54 -5.17 -18.15
C ASP A 107 3.14 -5.65 -18.52
N GLU A 108 2.14 -5.20 -17.76
CA GLU A 108 0.76 -5.66 -17.91
C GLU A 108 -0.21 -4.49 -17.90
N VAL A 109 -1.17 -4.51 -18.84
CA VAL A 109 -2.33 -3.62 -18.83
C VAL A 109 -3.58 -4.45 -19.00
N THR A 110 -4.51 -4.31 -18.05
CA THR A 110 -5.87 -4.81 -18.18
C THR A 110 -6.82 -3.62 -18.28
N THR A 111 -7.71 -3.63 -19.29
CA THR A 111 -8.75 -2.62 -19.45
C THR A 111 -10.12 -3.21 -19.13
N TYR A 112 -11.00 -2.38 -18.58
CA TYR A 112 -12.35 -2.78 -18.25
C TYR A 112 -13.39 -1.90 -18.92
N THR A 113 -14.47 -2.52 -19.39
CA THR A 113 -15.62 -1.81 -19.94
C THR A 113 -16.89 -2.18 -19.19
N TYR A 114 -17.85 -1.26 -19.17
CA TYR A 114 -19.08 -1.39 -18.40
C TYR A 114 -20.31 -1.13 -19.26
N ASN A 115 -21.40 -1.85 -18.99
CA ASN A 115 -22.70 -1.55 -19.59
C ASN A 115 -23.36 -0.35 -18.89
N ALA A 116 -24.50 0.10 -19.41
CA ALA A 116 -25.26 1.22 -18.85
C ALA A 116 -25.74 0.99 -17.39
N ASN A 117 -25.77 -0.26 -16.93
CA ASN A 117 -26.13 -0.61 -15.55
C ASN A 117 -24.89 -0.69 -14.62
N GLY A 118 -23.70 -0.34 -15.10
CA GLY A 118 -22.45 -0.40 -14.34
C GLY A 118 -21.89 -1.82 -14.17
N GLN A 119 -22.33 -2.79 -14.98
CA GLN A 119 -21.80 -4.16 -14.93
C GLN A 119 -20.63 -4.29 -15.90
N ARG A 120 -19.53 -4.88 -15.43
CA ARG A 120 -18.34 -5.15 -16.25
C ARG A 120 -18.67 -6.12 -17.39
N ILE A 121 -18.27 -5.78 -18.61
CA ILE A 121 -18.49 -6.58 -19.83
C ILE A 121 -17.19 -7.24 -20.31
N SER A 122 -16.08 -6.53 -20.23
CA SER A 122 -14.72 -7.02 -20.52
C SER A 122 -13.78 -6.51 -19.46
#